data_AF-H1YAF7-F1
#
_entry.id   AF-H1YAF7-F1
#
_cell.length_a   1.000
_cell.length_b   1.000
_cell.length_c   1.000
_cell.angle_alpha   90.00
_cell.angle_beta   90.00
_cell.angle_gamma   90.00
#
_symmetry.space_group_name_H-M   'P 1'
#
loop_
_entity.id
_entity.type
_entity.pdbx_description
1 polymer ?
#
loop_
_entity_poly.entity_id
_entity_poly.type
_entity_poly.pdbx_seq_one_letter_code
_entity_poly.pdbx_strand_id
1 'polypeptide(L)'
;MCTIINVEKLSRLFTDQEILEIVKAFNTWPSSNLELKILRINISGAHKRIEALITENFNENDHYFDRSTLELKVVEIFKPFLANKFINVEVQPYRSNVVEIVNPSWIEDRMSKKSLRIKDLAFDTGIDKTNLSGWINGSRAMSQPVKAMFYYYLTRPTERKEIIVDFMNCLNKAKVGTVIPVPTFHLSEIDIRHYLIKKAIELNCQVSIGDFSKAVAEIKFYQKEFHTLDC
;
A
#
# COMPACT_ATOMS: atom_id res chain seq x y z
N MET A 1 3.97 -20.99 -16.40
CA MET A 1 5.19 -20.91 -17.24
C MET A 1 5.79 -19.52 -17.10
N CYS A 2 7.11 -19.35 -17.27
CA CYS A 2 7.74 -18.02 -17.34
C CYS A 2 7.72 -17.51 -18.79
N THR A 3 7.54 -16.20 -19.00
CA THR A 3 7.49 -15.59 -20.34
C THR A 3 8.20 -14.24 -20.39
N ILE A 4 9.05 -14.00 -21.40
CA ILE A 4 9.60 -12.67 -21.67
C ILE A 4 8.81 -12.01 -22.82
N ILE A 5 8.21 -10.84 -22.56
CA ILE A 5 7.44 -10.06 -23.55
C ILE A 5 8.30 -8.92 -24.09
N ASN A 6 8.21 -8.68 -25.41
CA ASN A 6 9.05 -7.77 -26.18
C ASN A 6 10.56 -8.13 -26.16
N VAL A 7 10.88 -9.42 -26.18
CA VAL A 7 12.27 -9.93 -26.13
C VAL A 7 13.11 -9.44 -27.31
N GLU A 8 12.50 -9.21 -28.47
CA GLU A 8 13.14 -8.71 -29.69
C GLU A 8 13.80 -7.33 -29.50
N LYS A 9 13.34 -6.51 -28.54
CA LYS A 9 14.01 -5.25 -28.18
C LYS A 9 15.46 -5.47 -27.73
N LEU A 10 15.76 -6.60 -27.08
CA LEU A 10 17.09 -6.90 -26.53
C LEU A 10 18.19 -6.98 -27.61
N SER A 11 17.83 -7.26 -28.87
CA SER A 11 18.75 -7.24 -30.02
C SER A 11 19.53 -5.92 -30.18
N ARG A 12 19.01 -4.81 -29.62
CA ARG A 12 19.67 -3.50 -29.61
C ARG A 12 20.87 -3.41 -28.64
N LEU A 13 21.07 -4.39 -27.77
CA LEU A 13 22.08 -4.40 -26.70
C LEU A 13 22.81 -5.74 -26.49
N PHE A 14 22.29 -6.83 -27.05
CA PHE A 14 22.70 -8.21 -26.82
C PHE A 14 22.68 -8.99 -28.13
N THR A 15 23.61 -9.90 -28.30
CA THR A 15 23.64 -10.90 -29.38
C THR A 15 22.54 -11.95 -29.18
N ASP A 16 22.15 -12.65 -30.26
CA ASP A 16 21.13 -13.71 -30.21
C ASP A 16 21.49 -14.83 -29.20
N GLN A 17 22.78 -15.11 -29.02
CA GLN A 17 23.27 -16.07 -28.02
C GLN A 17 23.10 -15.55 -26.58
N GLU A 18 23.42 -14.28 -26.30
CA GLU A 18 23.14 -13.65 -24.99
C GLU A 18 21.64 -13.65 -24.69
N ILE A 19 20.80 -13.34 -25.69
CA ILE A 19 19.34 -13.35 -25.56
C ILE A 19 18.83 -14.77 -25.28
N LEU A 20 19.37 -15.78 -25.95
CA LEU A 20 19.02 -17.19 -25.71
C LEU A 20 19.38 -17.64 -24.28
N GLU A 21 20.54 -17.25 -23.75
CA GLU A 21 20.90 -17.56 -22.35
C GLU A 21 20.05 -16.79 -21.33
N ILE A 22 19.69 -15.52 -21.60
CA ILE A 22 18.74 -14.75 -20.77
C ILE A 22 17.36 -15.43 -20.73
N VAL A 23 16.85 -15.86 -21.88
CA VAL A 23 15.56 -16.58 -22.00
C VAL A 23 15.61 -17.91 -21.26
N LYS A 24 16.69 -18.69 -21.41
CA LYS A 24 16.89 -19.94 -20.65
C LYS A 24 16.89 -19.69 -19.15
N ALA A 25 17.70 -18.74 -18.67
CA ALA A 25 17.85 -18.43 -17.25
C ALA A 25 16.53 -17.99 -16.59
N PHE A 26 15.73 -17.19 -17.29
CA PHE A 26 14.39 -16.80 -16.82
C PHE A 26 13.41 -17.99 -16.81
N ASN A 27 13.48 -18.86 -17.82
CA ASN A 27 12.61 -20.04 -17.93
C ASN A 27 12.98 -21.18 -16.95
N THR A 28 14.22 -21.21 -16.44
CA THR A 28 14.65 -22.15 -15.39
C THR A 28 14.27 -21.73 -13.97
N TRP A 29 13.69 -20.54 -13.77
CA TRP A 29 13.23 -20.09 -12.46
C TRP A 29 12.07 -20.99 -11.96
N PRO A 30 12.15 -21.62 -10.77
CA PRO A 30 11.13 -22.57 -10.28
C PRO A 30 9.72 -22.02 -10.02
N SER A 31 9.47 -20.71 -10.19
CA SER A 31 8.15 -20.12 -10.00
C SER A 31 7.42 -19.98 -11.34
N SER A 32 6.48 -20.88 -11.57
CA SER A 32 5.54 -20.77 -12.68
C SER A 32 4.73 -19.47 -12.59
N ASN A 33 4.61 -18.78 -13.73
CA ASN A 33 3.70 -17.65 -14.01
C ASN A 33 4.27 -16.24 -13.81
N LEU A 34 5.60 -16.10 -13.88
CA LEU A 34 6.30 -14.81 -14.00
C LEU A 34 6.31 -14.29 -15.46
N GLU A 35 5.99 -13.01 -15.64
CA GLU A 35 6.09 -12.30 -16.91
C GLU A 35 7.15 -11.19 -16.80
N LEU A 36 8.18 -11.20 -17.65
CA LEU A 36 9.17 -10.12 -17.76
C LEU A 36 8.96 -9.34 -19.07
N LYS A 37 8.42 -8.13 -18.98
CA LYS A 37 8.07 -7.29 -20.12
C LYS A 37 9.11 -6.20 -20.33
N ILE A 38 9.87 -6.28 -21.41
CA ILE A 38 10.82 -5.23 -21.79
C ILE A 38 10.02 -4.01 -22.26
N LEU A 39 10.01 -2.95 -21.47
CA LEU A 39 9.27 -1.72 -21.76
C LEU A 39 10.04 -0.93 -22.83
N ARG A 40 11.28 -0.56 -22.52
CA ARG A 40 12.07 0.40 -23.30
C ARG A 40 13.57 0.14 -23.15
N ILE A 41 14.32 0.55 -24.18
CA ILE A 41 15.79 0.58 -24.15
C ILE A 41 16.24 1.98 -24.56
N ASN A 42 16.98 2.63 -23.66
CA ASN A 42 17.57 3.95 -23.84
C ASN A 42 19.08 3.82 -24.00
N ILE A 43 19.63 4.45 -25.04
CA ILE A 43 21.07 4.44 -25.35
C ILE A 43 21.49 5.90 -25.47
N SER A 44 22.43 6.34 -24.63
CA SER A 44 22.92 7.71 -24.57
C SER A 44 24.44 7.70 -24.41
N GLY A 45 25.16 7.85 -25.53
CA GLY A 45 26.61 7.67 -25.59
C GLY A 45 27.02 6.28 -25.08
N ALA A 46 27.88 6.26 -24.06
CA ALA A 46 28.31 5.02 -23.41
C ALA A 46 27.22 4.36 -22.52
N HIS A 47 26.22 5.12 -22.07
CA HIS A 47 25.22 4.63 -21.12
C HIS A 47 24.07 3.91 -21.84
N LYS A 48 23.87 2.64 -21.47
CA LYS A 48 22.82 1.77 -21.99
C LYS A 48 21.89 1.40 -20.83
N ARG A 49 20.62 1.83 -20.87
CA ARG A 49 19.60 1.53 -19.85
C ARG A 49 18.48 0.68 -20.42
N ILE A 50 18.15 -0.41 -19.73
CA ILE A 50 16.97 -1.25 -19.97
C ILE A 50 15.93 -0.87 -18.93
N GLU A 51 14.71 -0.61 -19.38
CA GLU A 51 13.53 -0.44 -18.54
C GLU A 51 12.62 -1.65 -18.77
N ALA A 52 12.39 -2.44 -17.73
CA ALA A 52 11.60 -3.66 -17.76
C ALA A 52 10.61 -3.71 -16.59
N LEU A 53 9.45 -4.31 -16.83
CA LEU A 53 8.46 -4.62 -15.81
C LEU A 53 8.49 -6.14 -15.56
N ILE A 54 8.61 -6.58 -14.30
CA ILE A 54 8.29 -7.96 -13.93
C ILE A 54 6.95 -8.02 -13.19
N THR A 55 6.07 -8.87 -13.69
CA THR A 55 4.75 -9.17 -13.13
C THR A 55 4.73 -10.61 -12.63
N GLU A 56 4.26 -10.82 -11.40
CA GLU A 56 3.93 -12.16 -10.92
C GLU A 56 2.42 -12.38 -11.01
N ASN A 57 2.00 -13.44 -11.70
CA ASN A 57 0.61 -13.82 -11.84
C ASN A 57 0.23 -14.89 -10.81
N PHE A 58 -1.07 -15.17 -10.67
CA PHE A 58 -1.60 -16.20 -9.77
C PHE A 58 -0.88 -17.55 -9.94
N ASN A 59 -0.55 -18.19 -8.82
CA ASN A 59 -0.09 -19.58 -8.78
C ASN A 59 -0.84 -20.36 -7.70
N GLU A 60 -1.08 -21.65 -7.95
CA GLU A 60 -1.89 -22.52 -7.10
C GLU A 60 -1.22 -22.88 -5.76
N ASN A 61 0.06 -22.53 -5.59
CA ASN A 61 0.85 -22.85 -4.40
C ASN A 61 0.84 -21.74 -3.34
N ASP A 62 0.18 -20.60 -3.60
CA ASP A 62 0.15 -19.40 -2.74
C ASP A 62 1.56 -18.82 -2.39
N HIS A 63 2.57 -19.23 -3.16
CA HIS A 63 3.97 -18.86 -2.95
C HIS A 63 4.34 -17.71 -3.88
N TYR A 64 4.25 -16.48 -3.37
CA TYR A 64 4.55 -15.24 -4.09
C TYR A 64 5.83 -14.59 -3.57
N PHE A 65 6.54 -13.86 -4.44
CA PHE A 65 7.75 -13.14 -4.06
C PHE A 65 7.46 -11.71 -3.62
N ASP A 66 8.24 -11.22 -2.66
CA ASP A 66 8.29 -9.80 -2.38
C ASP A 66 8.94 -9.01 -3.52
N ARG A 67 8.74 -7.69 -3.48
CA ARG A 67 9.23 -6.75 -4.50
C ARG A 67 10.74 -6.87 -4.72
N SER A 68 11.50 -6.96 -3.62
CA SER A 68 12.96 -6.98 -3.63
C SER A 68 13.50 -8.27 -4.25
N THR A 69 12.85 -9.39 -4.00
CA THR A 69 13.22 -10.72 -4.51
C THR A 69 12.99 -10.82 -6.02
N LEU A 70 11.90 -10.22 -6.53
CA LEU A 70 11.66 -10.10 -7.97
C LEU A 70 12.71 -9.19 -8.65
N GLU A 71 12.99 -8.02 -8.05
CA GLU A 71 14.00 -7.07 -8.55
C GLU A 71 15.40 -7.69 -8.63
N LEU A 72 15.86 -8.29 -7.53
CA LEU A 72 17.18 -8.91 -7.43
C LEU A 72 17.38 -10.02 -8.47
N LYS A 73 16.40 -10.91 -8.65
CA LYS A 73 16.52 -12.03 -9.60
C LYS A 73 16.54 -11.60 -11.06
N VAL A 74 15.79 -10.55 -11.43
CA VAL A 74 15.91 -9.96 -12.77
C VAL A 74 17.27 -9.31 -12.96
N VAL A 75 17.82 -8.63 -11.94
CA VAL A 75 19.19 -8.12 -11.99
C VAL A 75 20.20 -9.25 -12.13
N GLU A 76 20.07 -10.35 -11.38
CA GLU A 76 20.97 -11.52 -11.43
C GLU A 76 20.98 -12.21 -12.80
N ILE A 77 19.82 -12.40 -13.44
CA ILE A 77 19.72 -12.99 -14.78
C ILE A 77 20.46 -12.15 -15.82
N PHE A 78 20.37 -10.82 -15.73
CA PHE A 78 21.05 -9.93 -16.67
C PHE A 78 22.53 -9.70 -16.31
N LYS A 79 22.92 -9.85 -15.03
CA LYS A 79 24.26 -9.54 -14.48
C LYS A 79 25.45 -10.02 -15.31
N PRO A 80 25.51 -11.26 -15.86
CA PRO A 80 26.64 -11.71 -16.68
C PRO A 80 26.83 -10.86 -17.96
N PHE A 81 25.75 -10.25 -18.44
CA PHE A 81 25.67 -9.56 -19.73
C PHE A 81 25.68 -8.02 -19.59
N LEU A 82 25.68 -7.49 -18.36
CA LEU A 82 25.50 -6.06 -18.06
C LEU A 82 26.81 -5.22 -18.04
N ALA A 83 27.94 -5.70 -18.56
CA ALA A 83 29.28 -5.10 -18.42
C ALA A 83 29.37 -3.55 -18.40
N ASN A 84 28.74 -2.86 -19.35
CA ASN A 84 28.58 -1.38 -19.34
C ASN A 84 27.12 -0.94 -19.56
N LYS A 85 26.19 -1.78 -19.11
CA LYS A 85 24.74 -1.68 -19.30
C LYS A 85 24.09 -1.65 -17.91
N PHE A 86 22.96 -0.96 -17.77
CA PHE A 86 22.18 -0.91 -16.53
C PHE A 86 20.76 -1.40 -16.80
N ILE A 87 20.20 -2.19 -15.90
CA ILE A 87 18.78 -2.55 -15.91
C ILE A 87 18.06 -1.82 -14.76
N ASN A 88 16.87 -1.32 -15.06
CA ASN A 88 15.97 -0.69 -14.11
C ASN A 88 14.66 -1.48 -14.13
N VAL A 89 14.40 -2.21 -13.05
CA VAL A 89 13.28 -3.15 -12.96
C VAL A 89 12.13 -2.47 -12.21
N GLU A 90 11.04 -2.22 -12.90
CA GLU A 90 9.76 -1.99 -12.25
C GLU A 90 9.16 -3.34 -11.87
N VAL A 91 8.53 -3.42 -10.69
CA VAL A 91 8.08 -4.69 -10.11
C VAL A 91 6.61 -4.57 -9.70
N GLN A 92 5.79 -5.41 -10.32
CA GLN A 92 4.39 -5.62 -10.00
C GLN A 92 4.25 -7.02 -9.37
N PRO A 93 4.46 -7.15 -8.04
CA PRO A 93 4.27 -8.44 -7.36
C PRO A 93 2.79 -8.84 -7.45
N TYR A 94 2.51 -10.13 -7.32
CA TYR A 94 1.13 -10.61 -7.37
C TYR A 94 0.28 -9.94 -6.28
N ARG A 95 -0.98 -9.69 -6.62
CA ARG A 95 -2.01 -9.25 -5.68
C ARG A 95 -3.25 -10.08 -5.98
N SER A 96 -3.67 -10.91 -5.02
CA SER A 96 -4.97 -11.58 -5.09
C SER A 96 -6.06 -10.53 -5.30
N ASN A 97 -7.09 -10.92 -6.07
CA ASN A 97 -8.22 -10.04 -6.27
C ASN A 97 -8.85 -9.76 -4.90
N VAL A 98 -9.09 -8.49 -4.59
CA VAL A 98 -9.70 -8.06 -3.32
C VAL A 98 -11.06 -8.73 -3.06
N VAL A 99 -11.69 -9.23 -4.13
CA VAL A 99 -12.94 -9.99 -4.16
C VAL A 99 -12.77 -11.47 -3.77
N GLU A 100 -11.58 -12.06 -3.83
CA GLU A 100 -11.33 -13.45 -3.42
C GLU A 100 -11.27 -13.56 -1.89
N ILE A 101 -10.39 -12.75 -1.27
CA ILE A 101 -10.15 -12.76 0.17
C ILE A 101 -11.35 -12.35 1.04
N VAL A 102 -12.29 -11.54 0.50
CA VAL A 102 -13.48 -11.11 1.26
C VAL A 102 -14.48 -12.26 1.37
N ASN A 103 -14.69 -12.70 2.60
CA ASN A 103 -15.67 -13.71 3.01
C ASN A 103 -16.28 -13.29 4.37
N PRO A 104 -17.35 -13.94 4.86
CA PRO A 104 -18.00 -13.58 6.13
C PRO A 104 -17.04 -13.45 7.33
N SER A 105 -16.11 -14.41 7.50
CA SER A 105 -15.14 -14.40 8.60
C SER A 105 -14.12 -13.26 8.47
N TRP A 106 -13.67 -12.95 7.25
CA TRP A 106 -12.80 -11.79 7.00
C TRP A 106 -13.50 -10.47 7.35
N ILE A 107 -14.80 -10.36 7.06
CA ILE A 107 -15.59 -9.17 7.39
C ILE A 107 -15.76 -9.03 8.90
N GLU A 108 -16.09 -10.11 9.60
CA GLU A 108 -16.26 -10.12 11.06
C GLU A 108 -14.95 -9.77 11.79
N ASP A 109 -13.81 -10.36 11.39
CA ASP A 109 -12.48 -10.03 11.90
C ASP A 109 -12.16 -8.52 11.77
N ARG A 110 -12.39 -7.96 10.58
CA ARG A 110 -12.08 -6.55 10.30
C ARG A 110 -13.05 -5.58 10.95
N MET A 111 -14.32 -5.95 11.11
CA MET A 111 -15.28 -5.17 11.90
C MET A 111 -14.90 -5.18 13.38
N SER A 112 -14.57 -6.34 13.93
CA SER A 112 -14.14 -6.53 15.32
C SER A 112 -12.91 -5.68 15.65
N LYS A 113 -11.84 -5.79 14.83
CA LYS A 113 -10.61 -5.01 14.95
C LYS A 113 -10.81 -3.49 14.90
N LYS A 114 -11.88 -3.00 14.27
CA LYS A 114 -12.26 -1.58 14.20
C LYS A 114 -13.36 -1.16 15.19
N SER A 115 -13.85 -2.08 16.04
CA SER A 115 -15.03 -1.88 16.89
C SER A 115 -16.31 -1.44 16.14
N LEU A 116 -16.42 -1.77 14.85
CA LEU A 116 -17.56 -1.43 13.99
C LEU A 116 -18.75 -2.36 14.22
N ARG A 117 -19.97 -1.82 14.19
CA ARG A 117 -21.21 -2.62 14.27
C ARG A 117 -22.01 -2.47 12.97
N ILE A 118 -22.93 -3.42 12.72
CA ILE A 118 -23.81 -3.41 11.53
C ILE A 118 -24.60 -2.09 11.40
N LYS A 119 -24.94 -1.45 12.53
CA LYS A 119 -25.61 -0.14 12.54
C LYS A 119 -24.75 1.01 12.00
N ASP A 120 -23.43 0.90 12.09
CA ASP A 120 -22.48 1.94 11.66
C ASP A 120 -22.24 1.79 10.15
N LEU A 121 -22.01 0.56 9.69
CA LEU A 121 -22.05 0.21 8.26
C LEU A 121 -23.34 0.68 7.57
N ALA A 122 -24.50 0.44 8.18
CA ALA A 122 -25.80 0.83 7.62
C ALA A 122 -25.98 2.36 7.52
N PHE A 123 -25.34 3.12 8.42
CA PHE A 123 -25.35 4.58 8.40
C PHE A 123 -24.42 5.11 7.30
N ASP A 124 -23.19 4.63 7.24
CA ASP A 124 -22.17 5.12 6.30
C ASP A 124 -22.43 4.70 4.84
N THR A 125 -23.03 3.52 4.62
CA THR A 125 -23.28 2.98 3.26
C THR A 125 -24.71 3.17 2.77
N GLY A 126 -25.64 3.55 3.66
CA GLY A 126 -27.07 3.59 3.36
C GLY A 126 -27.73 2.22 3.11
N ILE A 127 -27.01 1.11 3.30
CA ILE A 127 -27.51 -0.24 3.02
C ILE A 127 -28.33 -0.76 4.21
N ASP A 128 -29.47 -1.37 3.90
CA ASP A 128 -30.33 -2.00 4.91
C ASP A 128 -29.60 -3.04 5.79
N LYS A 129 -29.92 -3.02 7.08
CA LYS A 129 -29.28 -3.85 8.11
C LYS A 129 -29.50 -5.35 7.87
N THR A 130 -30.61 -5.75 7.25
CA THR A 130 -30.90 -7.14 6.90
C THR A 130 -29.99 -7.63 5.79
N ASN A 131 -29.71 -6.78 4.80
CA ASN A 131 -28.79 -7.09 3.70
C ASN A 131 -27.35 -7.22 4.22
N LEU A 132 -26.90 -6.26 5.03
CA LEU A 132 -25.58 -6.29 5.68
C LEU A 132 -25.43 -7.51 6.59
N SER A 133 -26.39 -7.77 7.48
CA SER A 133 -26.41 -8.94 8.36
C SER A 133 -26.30 -10.24 7.58
N GLY A 134 -27.09 -10.40 6.49
CA GLY A 134 -27.07 -11.58 5.64
C GLY A 134 -25.72 -11.85 4.95
N TRP A 135 -24.97 -10.79 4.59
CA TRP A 135 -23.62 -10.94 4.04
C TRP A 135 -22.57 -11.21 5.12
N ILE A 136 -22.69 -10.56 6.29
CA ILE A 136 -21.75 -10.68 7.41
C ILE A 136 -21.84 -12.06 8.08
N ASN A 137 -23.03 -12.65 8.19
CA ASN A 137 -23.23 -13.98 8.75
C ASN A 137 -23.20 -15.12 7.70
N GLY A 138 -22.97 -14.80 6.42
CA GLY A 138 -22.90 -15.76 5.32
C GLY A 138 -24.24 -16.37 4.85
N SER A 139 -25.39 -16.02 5.45
CA SER A 139 -26.71 -16.51 5.01
C SER A 139 -27.15 -15.97 3.64
N ARG A 140 -26.43 -14.99 3.08
CA ARG A 140 -26.58 -14.50 1.72
C ARG A 140 -25.22 -14.40 1.02
N ALA A 141 -25.13 -14.92 -0.20
CA ALA A 141 -23.97 -14.75 -1.05
C ALA A 141 -23.70 -13.26 -1.39
N MET A 142 -22.42 -12.88 -1.43
CA MET A 142 -21.96 -11.56 -1.85
C MET A 142 -21.58 -11.57 -3.33
N SER A 143 -22.09 -10.60 -4.10
CA SER A 143 -21.61 -10.33 -5.45
C SER A 143 -20.24 -9.64 -5.42
N GLN A 144 -19.51 -9.64 -6.54
CA GLN A 144 -18.18 -9.02 -6.60
C GLN A 144 -18.16 -7.53 -6.17
N PRO A 145 -19.13 -6.67 -6.56
CA PRO A 145 -19.20 -5.29 -6.07
C PRO A 145 -19.42 -5.17 -4.56
N VAL A 146 -20.23 -6.05 -3.96
CA VAL A 146 -20.46 -6.08 -2.49
C VAL A 146 -19.18 -6.47 -1.76
N LYS A 147 -18.45 -7.47 -2.28
CA LYS A 147 -17.15 -7.84 -1.72
C LYS A 147 -16.12 -6.70 -1.82
N ALA A 148 -16.04 -6.03 -2.97
CA ALA A 148 -15.15 -4.87 -3.15
C ALA A 148 -15.51 -3.70 -2.22
N MET A 149 -16.80 -3.41 -2.04
CA MET A 149 -17.29 -2.42 -1.07
C MET A 149 -16.82 -2.75 0.35
N PHE A 150 -17.04 -3.99 0.82
CA PHE A 150 -16.56 -4.44 2.12
C PHE A 150 -15.03 -4.34 2.22
N TYR A 151 -14.29 -4.74 1.17
CA TYR A 151 -12.83 -4.61 1.17
C TYR A 151 -12.39 -3.17 1.39
N TYR A 152 -12.85 -2.22 0.58
CA TYR A 152 -12.40 -0.83 0.68
C TYR A 152 -12.85 -0.17 1.99
N TYR A 153 -14.08 -0.39 2.45
CA TYR A 153 -14.54 0.18 3.72
C TYR A 153 -13.80 -0.43 4.94
N LEU A 154 -13.52 -1.74 4.94
CA LEU A 154 -12.90 -2.41 6.08
C LEU A 154 -11.36 -2.42 6.05
N THR A 155 -10.71 -2.20 4.91
CA THR A 155 -9.27 -1.89 4.87
C THR A 155 -8.97 -0.43 5.17
N ARG A 156 -9.93 0.49 4.98
CA ARG A 156 -9.70 1.92 5.20
C ARG A 156 -9.27 2.28 6.64
N PRO A 157 -8.09 2.86 6.83
CA PRO A 157 -7.60 4.03 8.34
C PRO A 157 -8.52 4.71 9.38
N THR A 158 -9.75 4.25 9.63
CA THR A 158 -10.75 4.83 10.58
C THR A 158 -10.36 6.15 11.31
N GLU A 159 -10.53 7.28 10.63
CA GLU A 159 -9.77 8.55 10.80
C GLU A 159 -9.67 9.19 12.21
N ARG A 160 -10.54 8.85 13.17
CA ARG A 160 -11.04 9.84 14.15
C ARG A 160 -10.95 9.51 15.64
N LYS A 161 -10.29 8.43 16.07
CA LYS A 161 -10.35 8.01 17.49
C LYS A 161 -9.01 7.76 18.18
N GLU A 162 -8.17 6.86 17.68
CA GLU A 162 -7.01 6.37 18.45
C GLU A 162 -5.90 7.42 18.58
N ILE A 163 -5.52 8.09 17.48
CA ILE A 163 -4.48 9.15 17.49
C ILE A 163 -4.88 10.33 18.38
N ILE A 164 -6.16 10.74 18.35
CA ILE A 164 -6.65 11.84 19.20
C ILE A 164 -6.62 11.42 20.67
N VAL A 165 -7.02 10.18 21.00
CA VAL A 165 -6.95 9.66 22.36
C VAL A 165 -5.50 9.59 22.87
N ASP A 166 -4.55 9.10 22.07
CA ASP A 166 -3.16 9.00 22.53
C ASP A 166 -2.42 10.33 22.58
N PHE A 167 -2.71 11.27 21.67
CA PHE A 167 -2.22 12.64 21.76
C PHE A 167 -2.78 13.36 23.01
N MET A 168 -4.08 13.20 23.29
CA MET A 168 -4.69 13.74 24.51
C MET A 168 -4.20 13.04 25.78
N ASN A 169 -3.91 11.73 25.75
CA ASN A 169 -3.26 11.02 26.84
C ASN A 169 -1.83 11.54 27.08
N CYS A 170 -1.10 11.91 26.02
CA CYS A 170 0.22 12.52 26.14
C CYS A 170 0.14 13.91 26.78
N LEU A 171 -0.80 14.76 26.33
CA LEU A 171 -1.04 16.08 26.94
C LEU A 171 -1.49 15.99 28.41
N ASN A 172 -2.40 15.07 28.74
CA ASN A 172 -2.85 14.83 30.11
C ASN A 172 -1.72 14.27 31.02
N LYS A 173 -0.74 13.54 30.46
CA LYS A 173 0.47 13.13 31.18
C LYS A 173 1.47 14.28 31.34
N ALA A 174 1.44 15.29 30.47
CA ALA A 174 2.38 16.42 30.49
C ALA A 174 2.01 17.55 31.47
N LYS A 175 0.71 17.74 31.80
CA LYS A 175 0.26 18.68 32.84
C LYS A 175 -0.92 18.11 33.65
N VAL A 176 -0.82 18.19 34.97
CA VAL A 176 -1.89 17.78 35.90
C VAL A 176 -3.11 18.70 35.75
N GLY A 177 -4.27 18.14 35.39
CA GLY A 177 -5.58 18.68 35.77
C GLY A 177 -6.33 19.59 34.78
N THR A 178 -5.93 19.70 33.50
CA THR A 178 -6.64 20.56 32.53
C THR A 178 -7.14 19.80 31.31
N VAL A 179 -8.47 19.64 31.20
CA VAL A 179 -9.12 19.03 30.02
C VAL A 179 -9.27 20.06 28.90
N ILE A 180 -8.79 19.74 27.70
CA ILE A 180 -8.87 20.60 26.51
C ILE A 180 -9.91 20.02 25.52
N PRO A 181 -10.92 20.78 25.06
CA PRO A 181 -11.85 20.32 24.03
C PRO A 181 -11.18 20.29 22.64
N VAL A 182 -11.48 19.25 21.85
CA VAL A 182 -10.92 19.03 20.51
C VAL A 182 -11.94 19.43 19.42
N PRO A 183 -11.58 20.24 18.40
CA PRO A 183 -12.46 20.54 17.26
C PRO A 183 -12.59 19.34 16.32
N THR A 184 -13.81 19.04 15.87
CA THR A 184 -14.11 17.90 14.98
C THR A 184 -14.26 18.33 13.52
N PHE A 185 -13.17 18.72 12.86
CA PHE A 185 -13.16 19.13 11.44
C PHE A 185 -11.91 18.62 10.70
N HIS A 186 -12.03 18.36 9.40
CA HIS A 186 -10.85 18.17 8.53
C HIS A 186 -10.14 19.52 8.38
N LEU A 187 -8.82 19.54 8.57
CA LEU A 187 -7.99 20.74 8.59
C LEU A 187 -6.74 20.51 7.75
N SER A 188 -6.27 21.53 7.02
CA SER A 188 -5.01 21.40 6.27
C SER A 188 -3.81 21.35 7.22
N GLU A 189 -2.64 20.92 6.72
CA GLU A 189 -1.39 20.99 7.49
C GLU A 189 -1.13 22.39 8.08
N ILE A 190 -1.45 23.44 7.31
CA ILE A 190 -1.28 24.83 7.71
C ILE A 190 -2.23 25.18 8.85
N ASP A 191 -3.47 24.70 8.81
CA ASP A 191 -4.46 24.93 9.86
C ASP A 191 -4.13 24.16 11.14
N ILE A 192 -3.67 22.91 11.03
CA ILE A 192 -3.24 22.12 12.20
C ILE A 192 -1.99 22.75 12.84
N ARG A 193 -1.03 23.21 12.03
CA ARG A 193 0.13 23.97 12.54
C ARG A 193 -0.31 25.23 13.29
N HIS A 194 -1.17 26.05 12.69
CA HIS A 194 -1.68 27.25 13.36
C HIS A 194 -2.49 26.93 14.62
N TYR A 195 -3.32 25.88 14.60
CA TYR A 195 -4.10 25.44 15.76
C TYR A 195 -3.19 25.01 16.92
N LEU A 196 -2.18 24.18 16.65
CA LEU A 196 -1.25 23.70 17.69
C LEU A 196 -0.33 24.81 18.21
N ILE A 197 0.17 25.69 17.34
CA ILE A 197 0.96 26.86 17.75
C ILE A 197 0.10 27.79 18.62
N LYS A 198 -1.13 28.10 18.18
CA LYS A 198 -2.08 28.90 18.95
C LYS A 198 -2.39 28.28 20.32
N LYS A 199 -2.65 26.96 20.38
CA LYS A 199 -2.90 26.26 21.65
C LYS A 199 -1.68 26.20 22.57
N ALA A 200 -0.46 26.01 22.03
CA ALA A 200 0.75 26.05 22.84
C ALA A 200 0.99 27.44 23.46
N ILE A 201 0.71 28.50 22.71
CA ILE A 201 0.76 29.89 23.19
C ILE A 201 -0.33 30.16 24.25
N GLU A 202 -1.58 29.78 23.98
CA GLU A 202 -2.70 29.90 24.94
C GLU A 202 -2.45 29.15 26.26
N LEU A 203 -1.71 28.03 26.23
CA LEU A 203 -1.39 27.20 27.39
C LEU A 203 -0.03 27.53 28.04
N ASN A 204 0.64 28.59 27.55
CA ASN A 204 1.99 29.02 27.93
C ASN A 204 2.98 27.84 28.02
N CYS A 205 3.02 27.02 26.98
CA CYS A 205 3.92 25.86 26.89
C CYS A 205 5.17 26.21 26.07
N GLN A 206 6.34 26.14 26.68
CA GLN A 206 7.61 26.14 25.96
C GLN A 206 7.79 24.80 25.24
N VAL A 207 7.30 24.72 24.00
CA VAL A 207 7.49 23.59 23.09
C VAL A 207 8.62 23.95 22.13
N SER A 208 9.64 23.08 21.99
CA SER A 208 10.77 23.43 21.12
C SER A 208 10.38 23.33 19.63
N ILE A 209 11.16 23.98 18.77
CA ILE A 209 10.99 23.86 17.30
C ILE A 209 11.23 22.40 16.86
N GLY A 210 12.06 21.64 17.60
CA GLY A 210 12.24 20.20 17.41
C GLY A 210 10.97 19.41 17.72
N ASP A 211 10.33 19.69 18.86
CA ASP A 211 9.08 19.02 19.28
C ASP A 211 7.92 19.38 18.34
N PHE A 212 7.79 20.64 17.92
CA PHE A 212 6.83 21.03 16.88
C PHE A 212 7.11 20.34 15.53
N SER A 213 8.38 20.23 15.15
CA SER A 213 8.76 19.54 13.90
C SER A 213 8.49 18.04 13.99
N LYS A 214 8.67 17.44 15.17
CA LYS A 214 8.36 16.03 15.43
C LYS A 214 6.85 15.79 15.48
N ALA A 215 6.09 16.60 16.22
CA ALA A 215 4.63 16.51 16.27
C ALA A 215 3.99 16.75 14.90
N VAL A 216 4.54 17.65 14.07
CA VAL A 216 4.11 17.79 12.68
C VAL A 216 4.62 16.64 11.81
N ALA A 217 5.80 16.06 12.07
CA ALA A 217 6.24 14.86 11.35
C ALA A 217 5.36 13.64 11.67
N GLU A 218 4.91 13.49 12.91
CA GLU A 218 3.93 12.48 13.34
C GLU A 218 2.54 12.79 12.77
N ILE A 219 2.07 14.04 12.82
CA ILE A 219 0.79 14.44 12.20
C ILE A 219 0.85 14.35 10.67
N LYS A 220 2.01 14.53 10.01
CA LYS A 220 2.20 14.25 8.58
C LYS A 220 2.36 12.76 8.30
N PHE A 221 2.98 11.99 9.18
CA PHE A 221 3.06 10.54 9.07
C PHE A 221 1.65 9.98 9.10
N TYR A 222 0.84 10.41 10.07
CA TYR A 222 -0.58 10.15 10.11
C TYR A 222 -1.30 10.75 8.90
N GLN A 223 -1.31 12.05 8.60
CA GLN A 223 -1.98 12.58 7.38
C GLN A 223 -1.51 11.94 6.05
N LYS A 224 -0.36 11.26 5.99
CA LYS A 224 0.10 10.49 4.83
C LYS A 224 -0.30 9.00 4.89
N GLU A 225 -0.44 8.42 6.08
CA GLU A 225 -1.18 7.16 6.31
C GLU A 225 -2.71 7.37 6.30
N PHE A 226 -3.21 8.60 6.35
CA PHE A 226 -4.63 8.95 6.47
C PHE A 226 -5.18 9.58 5.16
N HIS A 227 -4.34 10.22 4.33
CA HIS A 227 -4.61 10.32 2.88
C HIS A 227 -4.55 8.98 2.13
N THR A 228 -4.17 7.87 2.78
CA THR A 228 -4.51 6.52 2.29
C THR A 228 -5.92 6.08 2.72
N LEU A 229 -6.76 6.98 3.27
CA LEU A 229 -7.93 6.61 4.08
C LEU A 229 -9.20 7.50 3.91
N ASP A 230 -9.17 8.82 4.20
CA ASP A 230 -10.27 9.83 4.14
C ASP A 230 -11.54 9.37 3.36
N CYS A 231 -12.74 9.09 3.93
CA CYS A 231 -13.23 8.82 5.30
C CYS A 231 -13.21 9.92 6.36
#